data_AF-A0A1W9Z4I6-F1
#
_entry.id   AF-A0A1W9Z4I6-F1
#
_cell.length_a   1.000
_cell.length_b   1.000
_cell.length_c   1.000
_cell.angle_alpha   90.00
_cell.angle_beta   90.00
_cell.angle_gamma   90.00
#
_symmetry.space_group_name_H-M   'P 1'
#
loop_
_entity.id
_entity.type
_entity.pdbx_description
1 polymer ?
#
loop_
_entity_poly.entity_id
_entity_poly.type
_entity_poly.pdbx_seq_one_letter_code
_entity_poly.pdbx_strand_id
1 'polypeptide(L)'
;MPAEPSTKATAWAIFDRIVADAAPGGEHSNPWVRTAETLTYLPDFRVLRKLLGVPLYLDAPSTTGVPALALDVWLSYELRRAGFDPDAVWPRPTDPRIMPSAIAHLLQALPLKERHLIEQRLQRSMKGVSASSASVLGKHYMKQVDVIMSDWDTGPELLISTKRMDSSFGKNAANRVEESYGDAKNLRLRHPLAALGFVYGLRSTILTSEPDKAEWMIDLLGKLGTEDDAYHAVALVMIDHEADIAESPEDEVDSLEKADPETLFEIVDVETAAVDEAMAALPNVAIRHDAVPAHLQPARFLASMANRVIDTSPVTRHREARRRRNEAPAG
;
A
#
# COMPACT_ATOMS: atom_id res chain seq x y z
N MET A 1 -15.41 -26.89 -16.65
CA MET A 1 -14.32 -26.84 -15.65
C MET A 1 -14.32 -25.43 -15.08
N PRO A 2 -14.15 -25.22 -13.77
CA PRO A 2 -13.93 -23.87 -13.25
C PRO A 2 -12.69 -23.27 -13.94
N ALA A 3 -12.75 -21.97 -14.23
CA ALA A 3 -11.61 -21.25 -14.80
C ALA A 3 -10.45 -21.23 -13.80
N GLU A 4 -9.21 -21.32 -14.30
CA GLU A 4 -8.04 -21.15 -13.44
C GLU A 4 -8.01 -19.75 -12.83
N PRO A 5 -7.62 -19.60 -11.55
CA PRO A 5 -7.50 -18.30 -10.90
C PRO A 5 -6.51 -17.40 -11.65
N SER A 6 -6.84 -16.12 -11.79
CA SER A 6 -5.90 -15.13 -12.32
C SER A 6 -4.69 -14.98 -11.41
N THR A 7 -3.53 -14.58 -11.97
CA THR A 7 -2.30 -14.30 -11.19
C THR A 7 -2.58 -13.35 -10.02
N LYS A 8 -3.46 -12.36 -10.23
CA LYS A 8 -3.85 -11.38 -9.22
C LYS A 8 -4.72 -11.98 -8.11
N ALA A 9 -5.68 -12.86 -8.45
CA ALA A 9 -6.48 -13.57 -7.46
C ALA A 9 -5.61 -14.49 -6.59
N THR A 10 -4.68 -15.21 -7.21
CA THR A 10 -3.68 -16.02 -6.51
C THR A 10 -2.78 -15.19 -5.60
N ALA A 11 -2.30 -14.03 -6.08
CA ALA A 11 -1.51 -13.11 -5.27
C ALA A 11 -2.28 -12.64 -4.02
N TRP A 12 -3.57 -12.29 -4.16
CA TRP A 12 -4.40 -11.88 -3.03
C TRP A 12 -4.58 -12.97 -1.98
N ALA A 13 -4.82 -14.22 -2.39
CA ALA A 13 -4.92 -15.33 -1.44
C ALA A 13 -3.64 -15.49 -0.60
N ILE A 14 -2.47 -15.31 -1.22
CA ILE A 14 -1.17 -15.36 -0.54
C ILE A 14 -0.97 -14.11 0.34
N PHE A 15 -1.30 -12.91 -0.15
CA PHE A 15 -1.23 -11.66 0.62
C PHE A 15 -2.09 -11.70 1.88
N ASP A 16 -3.33 -12.19 1.76
CA ASP A 16 -4.25 -12.32 2.89
C ASP A 16 -3.69 -13.25 3.94
N ARG A 17 -3.08 -14.37 3.52
CA ARG A 17 -2.41 -15.29 4.44
C ARG A 17 -1.23 -14.62 5.14
N ILE A 18 -0.37 -13.91 4.41
CA ILE A 18 0.77 -13.17 4.99
C ILE A 18 0.29 -12.16 6.05
N VAL A 19 -0.76 -11.41 5.75
CA VAL A 19 -1.32 -10.38 6.65
C VAL A 19 -1.99 -11.02 7.86
N ALA A 20 -2.75 -12.12 7.68
CA ALA A 20 -3.40 -12.85 8.75
C ALA A 20 -2.38 -13.47 9.72
N ASP A 21 -1.30 -14.07 9.21
CA ASP A 21 -0.22 -14.61 10.03
C ASP A 21 0.52 -13.51 10.80
N ALA A 22 0.64 -12.31 10.23
CA ALA A 22 1.30 -11.17 10.85
C ALA A 22 0.44 -10.40 11.87
N ALA A 23 -0.87 -10.63 11.87
CA ALA A 23 -1.83 -10.08 12.83
C ALA A 23 -2.91 -11.13 13.19
N PRO A 24 -2.55 -12.18 13.93
CA PRO A 24 -3.48 -13.24 14.30
C PRO A 24 -4.72 -12.67 15.01
N GLY A 25 -5.91 -13.04 14.56
CA GLY A 25 -7.17 -12.51 15.10
C GLY A 25 -7.38 -11.00 14.87
N GLY A 26 -6.61 -10.37 13.98
CA GLY A 26 -6.63 -8.92 13.77
C GLY A 26 -5.81 -8.13 14.80
N GLU A 27 -5.05 -8.80 15.66
CA GLU A 27 -4.22 -8.14 16.66
C GLU A 27 -2.87 -7.72 16.09
N HIS A 28 -2.68 -6.41 15.95
CA HIS A 28 -1.45 -5.82 15.44
C HIS A 28 -0.50 -5.39 16.57
N SER A 29 0.80 -5.65 16.41
CA SER A 29 1.85 -5.07 17.27
C SER A 29 1.88 -3.54 17.24
N ASN A 30 2.42 -2.89 18.28
CA ASN A 30 2.61 -1.44 18.27
C ASN A 30 3.86 -1.07 17.46
N PRO A 31 3.78 -0.25 16.39
CA PRO A 31 4.92 0.13 15.59
C PRO A 31 5.74 1.25 16.20
N TRP A 32 5.18 1.98 17.16
CA TRP A 32 5.86 3.08 17.81
C TRP A 32 6.75 2.58 18.92
N VAL A 33 7.97 3.08 18.97
CA VAL A 33 8.95 2.76 20.01
C VAL A 33 9.57 4.05 20.53
N ARG A 34 9.65 4.19 21.86
CA ARG A 34 10.36 5.28 22.52
C ARG A 34 11.81 4.88 22.74
N THR A 35 12.70 5.56 22.05
CA THR A 35 14.12 5.63 22.44
C THR A 35 14.30 6.84 23.36
N ALA A 36 15.43 6.90 24.09
CA ALA A 36 15.66 7.87 25.17
C ALA A 36 15.30 9.34 24.85
N GLU A 37 15.37 9.76 23.58
CA GLU A 37 15.05 11.14 23.16
C GLU A 37 14.03 11.23 22.02
N THR A 38 13.65 10.12 21.36
CA THR A 38 12.79 10.19 20.17
C THR A 38 11.78 9.06 20.10
N LEU A 39 10.59 9.41 19.61
CA LEU A 39 9.55 8.46 19.22
C LEU A 39 9.81 8.04 17.77
N THR A 40 10.09 6.76 17.55
CA THR A 40 10.40 6.22 16.22
C THR A 40 9.34 5.22 15.81
N TYR A 41 9.02 5.20 14.51
CA TYR A 41 8.17 4.17 13.92
C TYR A 41 9.07 3.04 13.41
N LEU A 42 8.82 1.79 13.83
CA LEU A 42 9.53 0.60 13.39
C LEU A 42 8.64 -0.20 12.42
N PRO A 43 8.84 -0.09 11.09
CA PRO A 43 8.04 -0.82 10.12
C PRO A 43 8.31 -2.34 10.20
N ASP A 44 7.31 -3.16 9.93
CA ASP A 44 7.49 -4.63 9.89
C ASP A 44 8.03 -5.05 8.52
N PHE A 45 9.35 -4.89 8.34
CA PHE A 45 10.03 -5.32 7.12
C PHE A 45 9.96 -6.82 6.89
N ARG A 46 9.63 -7.65 7.90
CA ARG A 46 9.45 -9.09 7.70
C ARG A 46 8.21 -9.35 6.85
N VAL A 47 7.14 -8.59 7.10
CA VAL A 47 5.91 -8.64 6.30
C VAL A 47 6.17 -8.11 4.90
N LEU A 48 6.82 -6.94 4.77
CA LEU A 48 7.16 -6.37 3.46
C LEU A 48 7.97 -7.34 2.59
N ARG A 49 8.99 -8.00 3.15
CA ARG A 49 9.82 -8.97 2.43
C ARG A 49 9.01 -10.15 1.90
N LYS A 50 8.07 -10.68 2.69
CA LYS A 50 7.16 -11.75 2.24
C LYS A 50 6.24 -11.26 1.13
N LEU A 51 5.62 -10.09 1.29
CA LEU A 51 4.73 -9.51 0.29
C LEU A 51 5.46 -9.27 -1.05
N LEU A 52 6.69 -8.76 -1.02
CA LEU A 52 7.52 -8.57 -2.21
C LEU A 52 7.97 -9.90 -2.84
N GLY A 53 8.02 -10.99 -2.08
CA GLY A 53 8.31 -12.33 -2.59
C GLY A 53 7.18 -12.92 -3.45
N VAL A 54 5.93 -12.52 -3.21
CA VAL A 54 4.76 -13.03 -3.96
C VAL A 54 4.83 -12.77 -5.47
N PRO A 55 5.04 -11.52 -5.96
CA PRO A 55 5.16 -11.29 -7.40
C PRO A 55 6.34 -12.05 -8.03
N LEU A 56 7.42 -12.29 -7.28
CA LEU A 56 8.57 -13.06 -7.76
C LEU A 56 8.22 -14.56 -7.86
N TYR A 57 7.53 -15.10 -6.87
CA TYR A 57 7.06 -16.49 -6.84
C TYR A 57 6.12 -16.79 -8.02
N LEU A 58 5.22 -15.84 -8.33
CA LEU A 58 4.23 -15.98 -9.38
C LEU A 58 4.74 -15.60 -10.77
N ASP A 59 6.01 -15.17 -10.90
CA ASP A 59 6.57 -14.56 -12.12
C ASP A 59 5.63 -13.49 -12.71
N ALA A 60 5.06 -12.66 -11.83
CA ALA A 60 4.01 -11.71 -12.20
C ALA A 60 4.62 -10.51 -12.94
N PRO A 61 4.32 -10.31 -14.24
CA PRO A 61 4.87 -9.18 -14.98
C PRO A 61 4.28 -7.87 -14.44
N SER A 62 5.00 -6.77 -14.69
CA SER A 62 4.61 -5.41 -14.26
C SER A 62 3.18 -5.03 -14.69
N THR A 63 2.75 -5.48 -15.87
CA THR A 63 1.41 -5.24 -16.42
C THR A 63 0.26 -5.82 -15.59
N THR A 64 0.52 -6.77 -14.69
CA THR A 64 -0.50 -7.30 -13.76
C THR A 64 -0.83 -6.35 -12.61
N GLY A 65 0.05 -5.38 -12.32
CA GLY A 65 -0.01 -4.51 -11.15
C GLY A 65 0.25 -5.21 -9.81
N VAL A 66 0.47 -6.53 -9.78
CA VAL A 66 0.78 -7.29 -8.55
C VAL A 66 2.09 -6.80 -7.88
N PRO A 67 3.15 -6.46 -8.63
CA PRO A 67 4.39 -5.95 -8.03
C PRO A 67 4.21 -4.67 -7.20
N ALA A 68 3.40 -3.72 -7.67
CA ALA A 68 3.07 -2.49 -6.94
C ALA A 68 2.10 -2.77 -5.79
N LEU A 69 1.12 -3.65 -6.01
CA LEU A 69 0.12 -4.03 -5.01
C LEU A 69 0.72 -4.59 -3.71
N ALA A 70 1.88 -5.26 -3.78
CA ALA A 70 2.60 -5.72 -2.58
C ALA A 70 2.95 -4.55 -1.63
N LEU A 71 3.27 -3.36 -2.18
CA LEU A 71 3.51 -2.14 -1.38
C LEU A 71 2.20 -1.61 -0.79
N ASP A 72 1.11 -1.61 -1.55
CA ASP A 72 -0.20 -1.11 -1.11
C ASP A 72 -0.73 -1.92 0.08
N VAL A 73 -0.61 -3.25 -0.01
CA VAL A 73 -1.00 -4.18 1.06
C VAL A 73 -0.15 -3.94 2.30
N TRP A 74 1.17 -3.77 2.13
CA TRP A 74 2.07 -3.49 3.24
C TRP A 74 1.74 -2.16 3.92
N LEU A 75 1.55 -1.09 3.16
CA LEU A 75 1.23 0.24 3.70
C LEU A 75 -0.11 0.23 4.45
N SER A 76 -1.14 -0.42 3.89
CA SER A 76 -2.44 -0.57 4.56
C SER A 76 -2.32 -1.40 5.85
N TYR A 77 -1.48 -2.43 5.84
CA TYR A 77 -1.14 -3.20 7.04
C TYR A 77 -0.44 -2.32 8.09
N GLU A 78 0.53 -1.50 7.71
CA GLU A 78 1.25 -0.60 8.63
C GLU A 78 0.34 0.48 9.22
N LEU A 79 -0.60 1.03 8.43
CA LEU A 79 -1.59 1.99 8.94
C LEU A 79 -2.52 1.34 9.99
N ARG A 80 -3.00 0.12 9.73
CA ARG A 80 -3.76 -0.66 10.74
C ARG A 80 -2.91 -0.97 11.97
N ARG A 81 -1.64 -1.31 11.77
CA ARG A 81 -0.66 -1.52 12.84
C ARG A 81 -0.41 -0.25 13.65
N ALA A 82 -0.46 0.93 13.03
CA ALA A 82 -0.41 2.22 13.70
C ALA A 82 -1.65 2.52 14.55
N GLY A 83 -2.74 1.75 14.41
CA GLY A 83 -3.97 1.87 15.18
C GLY A 83 -5.11 2.60 14.46
N PHE A 84 -4.99 2.80 13.14
CA PHE A 84 -6.10 3.31 12.33
C PHE A 84 -7.16 2.22 12.11
N ASP A 85 -8.40 2.64 11.91
CA ASP A 85 -9.55 1.74 11.79
C ASP A 85 -9.38 0.78 10.59
N PRO A 86 -9.50 -0.54 10.78
CA PRO A 86 -9.32 -1.53 9.73
C PRO A 86 -10.25 -1.38 8.52
N ASP A 87 -11.45 -0.83 8.71
CA ASP A 87 -12.43 -0.65 7.64
C ASP A 87 -12.33 0.75 7.00
N ALA A 88 -11.66 1.71 7.65
CA ALA A 88 -11.40 3.04 7.07
C ALA A 88 -10.12 3.08 6.21
N VAL A 89 -9.20 2.14 6.40
CA VAL A 89 -7.95 2.02 5.62
C VAL A 89 -8.11 1.01 4.48
N TRP A 90 -7.87 1.45 3.25
CA TRP A 90 -7.99 0.62 2.06
C TRP A 90 -6.65 0.49 1.31
N PRO A 91 -6.33 -0.69 0.74
CA PRO A 91 -7.12 -1.92 0.74
C PRO A 91 -7.28 -2.61 2.11
N ARG A 92 -8.47 -3.17 2.34
CA ARG A 92 -8.81 -3.99 3.50
C ARG A 92 -8.07 -5.35 3.46
N PRO A 93 -7.81 -5.97 4.63
CA PRO A 93 -7.16 -7.28 4.70
C PRO A 93 -8.03 -8.44 4.21
N THR A 94 -9.32 -8.19 3.97
CA THR A 94 -10.28 -9.18 3.49
C THR A 94 -11.23 -8.49 2.53
N ASP A 95 -11.84 -9.25 1.63
CA ASP A 95 -12.86 -8.70 0.75
C ASP A 95 -14.11 -8.18 1.49
N PRO A 96 -14.81 -7.20 0.91
CA PRO A 96 -14.36 -6.38 -0.23
C PRO A 96 -13.19 -5.44 0.15
N ARG A 97 -12.23 -5.22 -0.75
CA ARG A 97 -11.03 -4.40 -0.45
C ARG A 97 -11.32 -2.95 -0.16
N ILE A 98 -12.43 -2.44 -0.66
CA ILE A 98 -12.93 -1.10 -0.34
C ILE A 98 -14.37 -1.23 0.14
N MET A 99 -14.60 -0.74 1.36
CA MET A 99 -15.92 -0.70 1.97
C MET A 99 -16.03 0.56 2.82
N PRO A 100 -16.98 1.46 2.53
CA PRO A 100 -17.25 2.59 3.40
C PRO A 100 -17.51 2.15 4.85
N SER A 101 -16.94 2.86 5.83
CA SER A 101 -17.12 2.57 7.27
C SER A 101 -18.59 2.49 7.68
N ALA A 102 -19.47 3.26 7.04
CA ALA A 102 -20.91 3.21 7.29
C ALA A 102 -21.52 1.80 7.03
N ILE A 103 -21.00 1.07 6.03
CA ILE A 103 -21.42 -0.31 5.75
C ILE A 103 -20.89 -1.26 6.81
N ALA A 104 -19.62 -1.10 7.22
CA ALA A 104 -19.03 -1.89 8.29
C ALA A 104 -19.83 -1.73 9.60
N HIS A 105 -20.15 -0.49 9.99
CA HIS A 105 -20.98 -0.20 11.16
C HIS A 105 -22.38 -0.79 11.06
N LEU A 106 -23.01 -0.73 9.87
CA LEU A 106 -24.29 -1.38 9.63
C LEU A 106 -24.19 -2.89 9.88
N LEU A 107 -23.20 -3.56 9.28
CA LEU A 107 -22.98 -5.01 9.46
C LEU A 107 -22.79 -5.39 10.92
N GLN A 108 -22.05 -4.58 11.70
CA GLN A 108 -21.83 -4.81 13.12
C GLN A 108 -23.12 -4.65 13.95
N ALA A 109 -24.03 -3.77 13.55
CA ALA A 109 -25.28 -3.51 14.25
C ALA A 109 -26.40 -4.53 13.93
N LEU A 110 -26.24 -5.32 12.87
CA LEU A 110 -27.26 -6.27 12.43
C LEU A 110 -27.25 -7.58 13.23
N PRO A 111 -28.41 -8.25 13.40
CA PRO A 111 -28.47 -9.62 13.89
C PRO A 111 -27.62 -10.57 13.04
N LEU A 112 -26.99 -11.57 13.69
CA LEU A 112 -26.05 -12.50 13.05
C LEU A 112 -26.53 -13.10 11.73
N LYS A 113 -27.82 -13.47 11.64
CA LYS A 113 -28.40 -14.04 10.42
C LYS A 113 -28.45 -13.04 9.26
N GLU A 114 -28.86 -11.81 9.55
CA GLU A 114 -28.98 -10.74 8.54
C GLU A 114 -27.60 -10.26 8.10
N ARG A 115 -26.68 -10.10 9.06
CA ARG A 115 -25.27 -9.82 8.79
C ARG A 115 -24.68 -10.83 7.81
N HIS A 116 -24.82 -12.13 8.10
CA HIS A 116 -24.26 -13.18 7.24
C HIS A 116 -24.83 -13.15 5.82
N LEU A 117 -26.14 -12.89 5.68
CA LEU A 117 -26.79 -12.77 4.37
C LEU A 117 -26.25 -11.59 3.56
N ILE A 118 -25.93 -10.47 4.21
CA ILE A 118 -25.40 -9.28 3.52
C ILE A 118 -23.91 -9.47 3.24
N GLU A 119 -23.14 -10.05 4.15
CA GLU A 119 -21.72 -10.40 3.92
C GLU A 119 -21.56 -11.32 2.71
N GLN A 120 -22.40 -12.36 2.58
CA GLN A 120 -22.42 -13.23 1.39
C GLN A 120 -22.70 -12.46 0.09
N ARG A 121 -23.49 -11.38 0.14
CA ARG A 121 -23.75 -10.53 -1.03
C ARG A 121 -22.58 -9.59 -1.33
N LEU A 122 -21.93 -9.08 -0.28
CA LEU A 122 -20.77 -8.18 -0.37
C LEU A 122 -19.48 -8.88 -0.80
N GLN A 123 -19.41 -10.21 -0.67
CA GLN A 123 -18.33 -11.00 -1.26
C GLN A 123 -18.23 -10.76 -2.77
N ARG A 124 -19.34 -10.51 -3.47
CA ARG A 124 -19.24 -10.02 -4.86
C ARG A 124 -19.12 -8.51 -4.82
N SER A 125 -18.19 -7.94 -5.59
CA SER A 125 -18.10 -6.49 -5.75
C SER A 125 -19.48 -5.94 -6.14
N MET A 126 -20.02 -5.07 -5.29
CA MET A 126 -21.35 -4.49 -5.51
C MET A 126 -21.15 -3.06 -5.99
N LYS A 127 -21.40 -2.82 -7.27
CA LYS A 127 -21.23 -1.50 -7.92
C LYS A 127 -21.88 -0.39 -7.09
N GLY A 128 -21.07 0.61 -6.71
CA GLY A 128 -21.51 1.76 -5.92
C GLY A 128 -21.61 1.52 -4.41
N VAL A 129 -21.28 0.31 -3.92
CA VAL A 129 -21.38 -0.08 -2.51
C VAL A 129 -20.01 -0.53 -2.00
N SER A 130 -19.38 -1.46 -2.70
CA SER A 130 -18.01 -1.90 -2.47
C SER A 130 -17.24 -1.85 -3.78
N ALA A 131 -15.95 -1.55 -3.68
CA ALA A 131 -15.11 -1.40 -4.85
C ALA A 131 -13.86 -2.24 -4.74
N SER A 132 -13.26 -2.36 -5.91
CA SER A 132 -12.07 -3.13 -6.20
C SER A 132 -10.87 -2.16 -6.18
N SER A 133 -11.01 -0.99 -6.81
CA SER A 133 -10.07 0.14 -6.77
C SER A 133 -10.66 1.39 -6.12
N ALA A 134 -9.83 2.16 -5.41
CA ALA A 134 -10.29 3.36 -4.70
C ALA A 134 -10.08 4.59 -5.58
N SER A 135 -11.19 5.16 -6.06
CA SER A 135 -11.14 6.35 -6.93
C SER A 135 -11.65 7.57 -6.18
N VAL A 136 -10.84 8.62 -6.13
CA VAL A 136 -11.18 9.92 -5.55
C VAL A 136 -11.20 10.99 -6.62
N LEU A 137 -12.11 11.95 -6.50
CA LEU A 137 -12.09 13.11 -7.39
C LEU A 137 -10.85 13.94 -7.09
N GLY A 138 -10.00 14.19 -8.09
CA GLY A 138 -8.94 15.19 -8.05
C GLY A 138 -9.46 16.58 -8.43
N LYS A 139 -8.58 17.54 -8.68
CA LYS A 139 -8.96 18.88 -9.13
C LYS A 139 -9.71 18.86 -10.47
N HIS A 140 -9.21 18.08 -11.43
CA HIS A 140 -9.70 18.12 -12.81
C HIS A 140 -10.35 16.81 -13.27
N TYR A 141 -9.98 15.68 -12.69
CA TYR A 141 -10.43 14.35 -13.10
C TYR A 141 -10.36 13.37 -11.92
N MET A 142 -11.03 12.23 -12.05
CA MET A 142 -10.94 11.15 -11.08
C MET A 142 -9.52 10.58 -11.07
N LYS A 143 -9.02 10.27 -9.88
CA LYS A 143 -7.74 9.61 -9.67
C LYS A 143 -7.95 8.33 -8.89
N GLN A 144 -7.33 7.27 -9.36
CA GLN A 144 -7.13 6.08 -8.53
C GLN A 144 -5.97 6.36 -7.58
N VAL A 145 -6.17 6.03 -6.31
CA VAL A 145 -5.14 6.16 -5.29
C VAL A 145 -4.98 4.81 -4.63
N ASP A 146 -3.73 4.41 -4.45
CA ASP A 146 -3.36 3.02 -4.15
C ASP A 146 -3.67 2.66 -2.69
N VAL A 147 -3.40 3.59 -1.78
CA VAL A 147 -3.78 3.47 -0.36
C VAL A 147 -4.52 4.71 0.11
N ILE A 148 -5.73 4.50 0.64
CA ILE A 148 -6.62 5.58 1.07
C ILE A 148 -7.07 5.35 2.51
N MET A 149 -7.19 6.43 3.26
CA MET A 149 -8.05 6.48 4.44
C MET A 149 -9.09 7.57 4.27
N SER A 150 -10.36 7.22 4.40
CA SER A 150 -11.47 8.16 4.24
C SER A 150 -12.68 7.72 5.04
N ASP A 151 -13.42 8.68 5.56
CA ASP A 151 -14.77 8.48 6.09
C ASP A 151 -15.75 9.44 5.40
N TRP A 152 -17.06 9.18 5.53
CA TRP A 152 -18.10 10.08 5.04
C TRP A 152 -18.05 11.46 5.70
N ASP A 153 -17.74 11.51 7.00
CA ASP A 153 -17.78 12.77 7.76
C ASP A 153 -16.46 13.56 7.74
N THR A 154 -15.33 12.92 7.44
CA THR A 154 -14.02 13.57 7.31
C THR A 154 -13.59 13.78 5.86
N GLY A 155 -14.16 13.04 4.91
CA GLY A 155 -13.63 12.94 3.55
C GLY A 155 -12.26 12.22 3.54
N PRO A 156 -11.45 12.40 2.48
CA PRO A 156 -10.12 11.81 2.43
C PRO A 156 -9.19 12.41 3.49
N GLU A 157 -8.66 11.55 4.35
CA GLU A 157 -7.72 11.93 5.42
C GLU A 157 -6.28 11.59 5.05
N LEU A 158 -6.08 10.53 4.27
CA LEU A 158 -4.78 10.09 3.79
C LEU A 158 -4.90 9.51 2.39
N LEU A 159 -3.96 9.88 1.53
CA LEU A 159 -3.84 9.43 0.14
C LEU A 159 -2.37 9.13 -0.12
N ILE A 160 -2.04 7.86 -0.34
CA ILE A 160 -0.69 7.43 -0.69
C ILE A 160 -0.70 6.83 -2.08
N SER A 161 0.16 7.36 -2.94
CA SER A 161 0.46 6.79 -4.24
C SER A 161 1.68 5.88 -4.15
N THR A 162 1.67 4.76 -4.86
CA THR A 162 2.78 3.81 -4.95
C THR A 162 3.21 3.62 -6.39
N LYS A 163 4.50 3.41 -6.60
CA LYS A 163 5.06 3.03 -7.91
C LYS A 163 6.20 2.06 -7.72
N ARG A 164 6.41 1.18 -8.71
CA ARG A 164 7.54 0.25 -8.72
C ARG A 164 8.30 0.28 -10.04
N MET A 165 9.61 0.06 -9.95
CA MET A 165 10.50 -0.06 -11.10
C MET A 165 11.58 -1.12 -10.84
N ASP A 166 11.52 -2.21 -11.61
CA ASP A 166 12.48 -3.32 -11.51
C ASP A 166 13.54 -3.32 -12.63
N SER A 167 13.29 -2.63 -13.75
CA SER A 167 14.14 -2.57 -14.94
C SER A 167 13.89 -1.28 -15.75
N SER A 168 14.52 -1.16 -16.93
CA SER A 168 14.32 -0.05 -17.88
C SER A 168 14.51 1.34 -17.28
N PHE A 169 15.41 1.46 -16.28
CA PHE A 169 15.60 2.67 -15.48
C PHE A 169 15.86 3.90 -16.36
N GLY A 170 16.70 3.73 -17.38
CA GLY A 170 17.09 4.81 -18.27
C GLY A 170 16.02 5.44 -19.15
N LYS A 171 14.96 4.71 -19.50
CA LYS A 171 13.91 5.22 -20.41
C LYS A 171 12.76 5.86 -19.65
N ASN A 172 12.50 5.38 -18.43
CA ASN A 172 11.23 5.62 -17.74
C ASN A 172 11.35 6.54 -16.52
N ALA A 173 12.54 6.69 -15.93
CA ALA A 173 12.70 7.39 -14.65
C ALA A 173 12.23 8.85 -14.65
N ALA A 174 12.57 9.65 -15.68
CA ALA A 174 12.18 11.07 -15.76
C ALA A 174 10.67 11.24 -15.85
N ASN A 175 10.05 10.53 -16.77
CA ASN A 175 8.61 10.58 -16.99
C ASN A 175 7.83 10.15 -15.73
N ARG A 176 8.35 9.16 -14.98
CA ARG A 176 7.70 8.68 -13.75
C ARG A 176 7.73 9.70 -12.63
N VAL A 177 8.86 10.41 -12.47
CA VAL A 177 8.95 11.49 -11.49
C VAL A 177 8.02 12.65 -11.87
N GLU A 178 8.03 13.08 -13.13
CA GLU A 178 7.16 14.16 -13.62
C GLU A 178 5.67 13.84 -13.45
N GLU A 179 5.26 12.61 -13.76
CA GLU A 179 3.90 12.12 -13.52
C GLU A 179 3.53 12.20 -12.04
N SER A 180 4.44 11.80 -11.14
CA SER A 180 4.21 11.90 -9.68
C SER A 180 4.05 13.34 -9.21
N TYR A 181 4.75 14.31 -9.81
CA TYR A 181 4.51 15.74 -9.53
C TYR A 181 3.11 16.17 -9.98
N GLY A 182 2.66 15.73 -11.15
CA GLY A 182 1.31 15.99 -11.66
C GLY A 182 0.23 15.40 -10.75
N ASP A 183 0.42 14.17 -10.29
CA ASP A 183 -0.47 13.47 -9.38
C ASP A 183 -0.59 14.19 -8.04
N ALA A 184 0.56 14.55 -7.44
CA ALA A 184 0.61 15.30 -6.20
C ALA A 184 -0.20 16.59 -6.29
N LYS A 185 0.03 17.38 -7.36
CA LYS A 185 -0.65 18.66 -7.57
C LYS A 185 -2.17 18.49 -7.76
N ASN A 186 -2.58 17.45 -8.48
CA ASN A 186 -4.00 17.17 -8.74
C ASN A 186 -4.75 16.80 -7.45
N LEU A 187 -4.16 15.95 -6.61
CA LEU A 187 -4.73 15.57 -5.31
C LEU A 187 -4.71 16.74 -4.33
N ARG A 188 -3.58 17.45 -4.23
CA ARG A 188 -3.36 18.56 -3.29
C ARG A 188 -4.33 19.71 -3.47
N LEU A 189 -4.60 20.09 -4.72
CA LEU A 189 -5.52 21.19 -5.01
C LEU A 189 -6.98 20.86 -4.72
N ARG A 190 -7.32 19.57 -4.58
CA ARG A 190 -8.68 19.14 -4.19
C ARG A 190 -8.80 18.80 -2.71
N HIS A 191 -7.79 18.16 -2.15
CA HIS A 191 -7.75 17.64 -0.77
C HIS A 191 -6.60 18.24 0.03
N PRO A 192 -6.60 19.56 0.30
CA PRO A 192 -5.48 20.23 0.95
C PRO A 192 -5.22 19.76 2.40
N LEU A 193 -6.24 19.23 3.07
CA LEU A 193 -6.16 18.72 4.44
C LEU A 193 -5.73 17.25 4.53
N ALA A 194 -5.80 16.49 3.44
CA ALA A 194 -5.39 15.09 3.42
C ALA A 194 -3.87 14.98 3.55
N ALA A 195 -3.42 13.96 4.28
CA ALA A 195 -2.02 13.55 4.28
C ALA A 195 -1.70 12.87 2.94
N LEU A 196 -1.00 13.59 2.06
CA LEU A 196 -0.49 13.06 0.80
C LEU A 196 0.90 12.45 0.96
N GLY A 197 1.08 11.20 0.53
CA GLY A 197 2.38 10.51 0.53
C GLY A 197 2.67 9.78 -0.78
N PHE A 198 3.95 9.47 -1.00
CA PHE A 198 4.39 8.70 -2.16
C PHE A 198 5.42 7.64 -1.77
N VAL A 199 5.26 6.41 -2.26
CA VAL A 199 6.22 5.32 -2.01
C VAL A 199 6.71 4.76 -3.33
N TYR A 200 8.03 4.74 -3.48
CA TYR A 200 8.67 4.24 -4.68
C TYR A 200 9.48 2.98 -4.37
N GLY A 201 9.13 1.86 -5.01
CA GLY A 201 9.92 0.62 -4.99
C GLY A 201 10.91 0.61 -6.14
N LEU A 202 12.20 0.41 -5.85
CA LEU A 202 13.27 0.41 -6.84
C LEU A 202 14.17 -0.80 -6.65
N ARG A 203 14.41 -1.58 -7.72
CA ARG A 203 15.34 -2.72 -7.67
C ARG A 203 16.78 -2.24 -7.50
N SER A 204 17.50 -2.89 -6.59
CA SER A 204 18.89 -2.59 -6.17
C SER A 204 19.89 -2.64 -7.31
N THR A 205 19.61 -3.38 -8.39
CA THR A 205 20.50 -3.54 -9.55
C THR A 205 20.87 -2.20 -10.17
N ILE A 206 19.99 -1.19 -10.11
CA ILE A 206 20.27 0.17 -10.60
C ILE A 206 21.54 0.77 -9.99
N LEU A 207 21.85 0.45 -8.73
CA LEU A 207 23.04 0.95 -8.02
C LEU A 207 24.34 0.49 -8.69
N THR A 208 24.29 -0.62 -9.42
CA THR A 208 25.45 -1.21 -10.11
C THR A 208 25.39 -1.01 -11.61
N SER A 209 24.20 -1.11 -12.21
CA SER A 209 24.03 -1.02 -13.66
C SER A 209 23.97 0.42 -14.17
N GLU A 210 23.35 1.34 -13.39
CA GLU A 210 23.13 2.73 -13.78
C GLU A 210 23.30 3.69 -12.57
N PRO A 211 24.49 3.73 -11.92
CA PRO A 211 24.70 4.43 -10.64
C PRO A 211 24.35 5.93 -10.69
N ASP A 212 24.75 6.64 -11.75
CA ASP A 212 24.44 8.07 -11.93
C ASP A 212 22.91 8.32 -11.93
N LYS A 213 22.13 7.38 -12.49
CA LYS A 213 20.67 7.48 -12.51
C LYS A 213 20.06 7.13 -11.17
N ALA A 214 20.67 6.21 -10.42
CA ALA A 214 20.26 5.93 -9.06
C ALA A 214 20.41 7.19 -8.18
N GLU A 215 21.58 7.84 -8.23
CA GLU A 215 21.83 9.09 -7.48
C GLU A 215 20.83 10.18 -7.87
N TRP A 216 20.62 10.37 -9.17
CA TRP A 216 19.68 11.35 -9.68
C TRP A 216 18.22 11.06 -9.28
N MET A 217 17.78 9.80 -9.35
CA MET A 217 16.43 9.41 -8.96
C MET A 217 16.21 9.59 -7.46
N ILE A 218 17.18 9.21 -6.63
CA ILE A 218 17.15 9.41 -5.18
C ILE A 218 17.03 10.91 -4.84
N ASP A 219 17.80 11.76 -5.50
CA ASP A 219 17.73 13.22 -5.32
C ASP A 219 16.35 13.79 -5.70
N LEU A 220 15.79 13.38 -6.84
CA LEU A 220 14.47 13.83 -7.27
C LEU A 220 13.33 13.37 -6.35
N LEU A 221 13.37 12.12 -5.89
CA LEU A 221 12.39 11.62 -4.91
C LEU A 221 12.50 12.39 -3.58
N GLY A 222 13.72 12.77 -3.18
CA GLY A 222 13.96 13.64 -2.04
C GLY A 222 13.27 15.00 -2.19
N LYS A 223 13.47 15.66 -3.33
CA LYS A 223 12.85 16.96 -3.66
C LYS A 223 11.32 16.89 -3.67
N LEU A 224 10.77 15.85 -4.29
CA LEU A 224 9.32 15.61 -4.37
C LEU A 224 8.64 15.56 -2.99
N GLY A 225 9.36 15.13 -1.94
CA GLY A 225 8.85 15.07 -0.56
C GLY A 225 9.12 16.32 0.29
N THR A 226 9.73 17.36 -0.29
CA THR A 226 10.09 18.60 0.41
C THR A 226 9.39 19.84 -0.16
N GLU A 227 8.85 19.75 -1.37
CA GLU A 227 8.13 20.86 -2.01
C GLU A 227 6.73 21.03 -1.40
N ASP A 228 6.35 22.28 -1.10
CA ASP A 228 5.11 22.61 -0.39
C ASP A 228 3.81 22.21 -1.14
N ASP A 229 3.85 22.21 -2.48
CA ASP A 229 2.73 21.87 -3.36
C ASP A 229 2.76 20.43 -3.90
N ALA A 230 3.68 19.59 -3.40
CA ALA A 230 3.80 18.18 -3.75
C ALA A 230 3.32 17.25 -2.60
N TYR A 231 4.06 16.17 -2.32
CA TYR A 231 3.74 15.22 -1.25
C TYR A 231 4.33 15.67 0.10
N HIS A 232 3.67 15.35 1.21
CA HIS A 232 4.19 15.67 2.55
C HIS A 232 5.35 14.77 2.98
N ALA A 233 5.42 13.57 2.41
CA ALA A 233 6.48 12.61 2.65
C ALA A 233 6.63 11.68 1.45
N VAL A 234 7.87 11.28 1.18
CA VAL A 234 8.22 10.29 0.17
C VAL A 234 9.04 9.18 0.83
N ALA A 235 8.78 7.93 0.46
CA ALA A 235 9.62 6.79 0.83
C ALA A 235 10.24 6.16 -0.42
N LEU A 236 11.50 5.71 -0.27
CA LEU A 236 12.17 4.84 -1.22
C LEU A 236 12.39 3.47 -0.56
N VAL A 237 11.88 2.42 -1.19
CA VAL A 237 12.15 1.04 -0.83
C VAL A 237 13.13 0.47 -1.85
N MET A 238 14.39 0.33 -1.45
CA MET A 238 15.41 -0.30 -2.28
C MET A 238 15.34 -1.83 -2.12
N ILE A 239 14.86 -2.50 -3.16
CA ILE A 239 14.49 -3.93 -3.14
C ILE A 239 15.62 -4.75 -3.75
N ASP A 240 16.10 -5.76 -3.04
CA ASP A 240 17.20 -6.60 -3.47
C ASP A 240 16.78 -8.07 -3.51
N HIS A 241 16.92 -8.70 -4.68
CA HIS A 241 16.61 -10.11 -4.89
C HIS A 241 17.41 -10.66 -6.08
N GLU A 242 17.71 -11.96 -6.01
CA GLU A 242 18.47 -12.68 -7.04
C GLU A 242 17.61 -13.12 -8.23
N ALA A 243 16.28 -13.09 -8.10
CA ALA A 243 15.39 -13.48 -9.19
C ALA A 243 15.49 -12.50 -10.37
N ASP A 244 15.75 -13.01 -11.56
CA ASP A 244 15.57 -12.27 -12.81
C ASP A 244 14.11 -12.40 -13.23
N ILE A 245 13.33 -11.36 -12.96
CA ILE A 245 11.96 -11.25 -13.49
C ILE A 245 12.10 -11.04 -15.00
N ALA A 246 11.37 -11.83 -15.80
CA ALA A 246 11.41 -11.70 -17.25
C ALA A 246 11.09 -10.26 -17.69
N GLU A 247 11.96 -9.66 -18.50
CA GLU A 247 11.72 -8.35 -19.09
C GLU A 247 10.49 -8.45 -20.01
N SER A 248 9.41 -7.72 -19.70
CA SER A 248 8.34 -7.51 -20.66
C SER A 248 8.85 -6.54 -21.73
N PRO A 249 8.84 -6.89 -23.03
CA PRO A 249 9.23 -5.98 -24.10
C PRO A 249 8.32 -4.74 -24.21
N GLU A 250 7.18 -4.77 -23.52
CA GLU A 250 6.29 -3.63 -23.30
C GLU A 250 6.26 -3.33 -21.80
N ASP A 251 7.21 -2.55 -21.30
CA ASP A 251 7.09 -1.84 -20.02
C ASP A 251 6.06 -0.69 -20.17
N GLU A 252 4.85 -1.03 -20.64
CA GLU A 252 3.73 -0.11 -20.62
C GLU A 252 3.26 0.05 -19.16
N VAL A 253 3.71 1.17 -18.60
CA VAL A 253 3.03 2.02 -17.60
C VAL A 253 2.35 1.31 -16.44
N ASP A 254 3.12 1.23 -15.35
CA ASP A 254 2.68 1.03 -13.97
C ASP A 254 1.84 2.23 -13.52
N SER A 255 0.58 2.21 -13.90
CA SER A 255 -0.51 2.95 -13.25
C SER A 255 -1.71 2.01 -13.24
N LEU A 256 -2.27 1.74 -12.06
CA LEU A 256 -3.56 1.04 -11.91
C LEU A 256 -4.66 1.67 -12.80
N GLU A 257 -4.46 2.91 -13.27
CA GLU A 257 -5.28 3.64 -14.25
C GLU A 257 -5.55 2.88 -15.57
N LYS A 258 -4.67 1.94 -15.98
CA LYS A 258 -4.86 1.16 -17.22
C LYS A 258 -5.50 -0.22 -17.03
N ALA A 259 -5.60 -0.75 -15.81
CA ALA A 259 -6.26 -2.02 -15.56
C ALA A 259 -7.79 -1.82 -15.50
N ASP A 260 -8.56 -2.65 -16.22
CA ASP A 260 -10.03 -2.60 -16.15
C ASP A 260 -10.49 -2.84 -14.69
N PRO A 261 -11.16 -1.87 -14.05
CA PRO A 261 -11.62 -1.98 -12.65
C PRO A 261 -12.45 -3.23 -12.36
N GLU A 262 -13.13 -3.79 -13.37
CA GLU A 262 -13.96 -4.98 -13.22
C GLU A 262 -13.14 -6.29 -13.22
N THR A 263 -11.97 -6.31 -13.86
CA THR A 263 -11.04 -7.47 -13.84
C THR A 263 -10.13 -7.52 -12.62
N LEU A 264 -10.13 -6.46 -11.82
CA LEU A 264 -9.14 -6.23 -10.78
C LEU A 264 -9.31 -7.17 -9.58
N PHE A 265 -10.50 -7.77 -9.36
CA PHE A 265 -10.82 -8.63 -8.22
C PHE A 265 -11.94 -9.64 -8.54
N GLU A 266 -11.65 -10.64 -9.36
CA GLU A 266 -12.42 -11.87 -9.30
C GLU A 266 -12.08 -12.59 -7.99
N ILE A 267 -13.09 -12.84 -7.15
CA ILE A 267 -12.92 -13.75 -6.02
C ILE A 267 -12.85 -15.16 -6.61
N VAL A 268 -11.63 -15.66 -6.71
CA VAL A 268 -11.37 -17.06 -7.01
C VAL A 268 -10.91 -17.72 -5.72
N ASP A 269 -11.59 -18.80 -5.33
CA ASP A 269 -11.24 -19.57 -4.14
C ASP A 269 -9.97 -20.38 -4.47
N VAL A 270 -8.84 -19.90 -3.98
CA VAL A 270 -7.55 -20.58 -4.13
C VAL A 270 -7.41 -21.57 -2.98
N GLU A 271 -7.19 -22.84 -3.30
CA GLU A 271 -7.11 -23.90 -2.30
C GLU A 271 -6.05 -23.60 -1.23
N THR A 272 -6.39 -23.84 0.04
CA THR A 272 -5.50 -23.55 1.18
C THR A 272 -4.15 -24.27 1.08
N ALA A 273 -4.13 -25.49 0.56
CA ALA A 273 -2.89 -26.24 0.36
C ALA A 273 -1.94 -25.55 -0.62
N ALA A 274 -2.47 -24.99 -1.72
CA ALA A 274 -1.68 -24.23 -2.68
C ALA A 274 -1.11 -22.94 -2.07
N VAL A 275 -1.86 -22.29 -1.16
CA VAL A 275 -1.37 -21.13 -0.42
C VAL A 275 -0.26 -21.52 0.56
N ASP A 276 -0.40 -22.62 1.29
CA ASP A 276 0.63 -23.10 2.23
C ASP A 276 1.93 -23.50 1.50
N GLU A 277 1.82 -24.16 0.34
CA GLU A 277 2.95 -24.47 -0.54
C GLU A 277 3.65 -23.20 -1.05
N ALA A 278 2.87 -22.23 -1.54
CA ALA A 278 3.40 -20.94 -2.00
C ALA A 278 4.14 -20.19 -0.87
N MET A 279 3.56 -20.17 0.34
CA MET A 279 4.15 -19.54 1.53
C MET A 279 5.50 -20.15 1.91
N ALA A 280 5.68 -21.46 1.72
CA ALA A 280 6.95 -22.14 1.96
C ALA A 280 8.00 -21.89 0.86
N ALA A 281 7.56 -21.54 -0.35
CA ALA A 281 8.40 -21.36 -1.54
C ALA A 281 8.71 -19.90 -1.89
N LEU A 282 8.24 -18.93 -1.09
CA LEU A 282 8.47 -17.50 -1.38
C LEU A 282 9.96 -17.17 -1.46
N PRO A 283 10.42 -16.51 -2.54
CA PRO A 283 11.79 -16.04 -2.66
C PRO A 283 12.16 -15.08 -1.54
N ASN A 284 13.43 -15.14 -1.12
CA ASN A 284 13.95 -14.19 -0.14
C ASN A 284 14.21 -12.84 -0.80
N VAL A 285 13.56 -11.80 -0.29
CA VAL A 285 13.79 -10.40 -0.68
C VAL A 285 14.50 -9.69 0.46
N ALA A 286 15.51 -8.88 0.17
CA ALA A 286 16.16 -7.99 1.12
C ALA A 286 15.81 -6.52 0.84
N ILE A 287 15.84 -5.69 1.89
CA ILE A 287 15.61 -4.24 1.78
C ILE A 287 16.91 -3.52 2.11
N ARG A 288 17.43 -2.76 1.15
CA ARG A 288 18.74 -2.09 1.25
C ARG A 288 18.61 -0.70 1.87
N HIS A 289 18.48 -0.67 3.19
CA HIS A 289 18.38 0.58 3.96
C HIS A 289 19.62 1.46 3.85
N ASP A 290 20.80 0.86 3.67
CA ASP A 290 22.09 1.54 3.54
C ASP A 290 22.17 2.43 2.29
N ALA A 291 21.46 2.05 1.22
CA ALA A 291 21.42 2.80 -0.03
C ALA A 291 20.36 3.92 -0.05
N VAL A 292 19.56 4.06 1.01
CA VAL A 292 18.45 5.02 1.06
C VAL A 292 18.76 6.14 2.06
N PRO A 293 18.74 7.42 1.64
CA PRO A 293 18.93 8.53 2.56
C PRO A 293 17.90 8.57 3.68
N ALA A 294 18.28 9.07 4.85
CA ALA A 294 17.42 9.10 6.05
C ALA A 294 16.05 9.77 5.83
N HIS A 295 15.95 10.75 4.93
CA HIS A 295 14.71 11.46 4.64
C HIS A 295 13.73 10.67 3.76
N LEU A 296 14.20 9.65 3.04
CA LEU A 296 13.40 8.74 2.23
C LEU A 296 13.17 7.38 2.91
N GLN A 297 13.62 7.20 4.15
CA GLN A 297 13.45 5.94 4.86
C GLN A 297 11.96 5.66 5.13
N PRO A 298 11.47 4.42 4.89
CA PRO A 298 10.07 4.09 5.09
C PRO A 298 9.59 4.30 6.54
N ALA A 299 10.48 4.14 7.52
CA ALA A 299 10.20 4.45 8.93
C ALA A 299 9.81 5.92 9.15
N ARG A 300 10.56 6.86 8.56
CA ARG A 300 10.26 8.30 8.63
C ARG A 300 8.98 8.64 7.88
N PHE A 301 8.77 8.03 6.72
CA PHE A 301 7.57 8.21 5.93
C PHE A 301 6.31 7.82 6.72
N LEU A 302 6.25 6.58 7.23
CA LEU A 302 5.10 6.09 7.99
C LEU A 302 4.84 6.93 9.25
N ALA A 303 5.90 7.33 9.95
CA ALA A 303 5.78 8.24 11.09
C ALA A 303 5.16 9.59 10.70
N SER A 304 5.64 10.20 9.61
CA SER A 304 5.15 11.48 9.10
C SER A 304 3.68 11.39 8.69
N MET A 305 3.31 10.34 7.97
CA MET A 305 1.94 10.13 7.50
C MET A 305 0.96 9.91 8.65
N ALA A 306 1.30 9.02 9.58
CA ALA A 306 0.45 8.74 10.74
C ALA A 306 0.29 9.97 11.66
N ASN A 307 1.39 10.69 11.95
CA ASN A 307 1.32 11.90 12.76
C ASN A 307 0.49 12.98 12.08
N ARG A 308 0.62 13.18 10.78
CA ARG A 308 -0.14 14.20 10.07
C ARG A 308 -1.65 13.99 10.20
N VAL A 309 -2.14 12.76 10.01
CA VAL A 309 -3.57 12.45 10.23
C VAL A 309 -3.98 12.69 11.68
N ILE A 310 -3.18 12.21 12.63
CA ILE A 310 -3.48 12.35 14.06
C ILE A 310 -3.51 13.84 14.47
N ASP A 311 -2.62 14.65 13.94
CA ASP A 311 -2.47 16.03 14.36
C ASP A 311 -3.46 16.98 13.65
N THR A 312 -3.98 16.61 12.48
CA THR A 312 -5.01 17.39 11.76
C THR A 312 -6.46 16.99 12.10
N SER A 313 -6.65 15.90 12.85
CA SER A 313 -7.97 15.44 13.30
C SER A 313 -8.25 15.81 14.77
N PRO A 314 -9.52 15.95 15.19
CA PRO A 314 -9.87 16.13 16.60
C PRO A 314 -9.45 14.94 17.48
N VAL A 315 -9.20 15.17 18.77
CA VAL A 315 -8.81 14.13 19.74
C VAL A 315 -9.81 12.98 19.87
N THR A 316 -11.07 13.23 19.50
CA THR A 316 -12.13 12.23 19.52
C THR A 316 -12.02 11.20 18.38
N ARG A 317 -11.23 11.49 17.33
CA ARG A 317 -10.91 10.61 16.19
C ARG A 317 -9.58 9.90 16.40
N HIS A 318 -9.44 8.75 15.73
CA HIS A 318 -8.21 7.93 15.73
C HIS A 318 -7.68 7.62 17.14
N ARG A 319 -8.59 7.33 18.08
CA ARG A 319 -8.24 7.16 19.50
C ARG A 319 -7.22 6.06 19.71
N GLU A 320 -7.36 4.95 18.99
CA GLU A 320 -6.43 3.83 19.07
C GLU A 320 -5.04 4.20 18.52
N ALA A 321 -4.98 4.88 17.37
CA ALA A 321 -3.71 5.37 16.83
C ALA A 321 -3.00 6.35 17.77
N ARG A 322 -3.76 7.27 18.39
CA ARG A 322 -3.25 8.16 19.44
C ARG A 322 -2.75 7.39 20.65
N ARG A 323 -3.49 6.38 21.10
CA ARG A 323 -3.12 5.53 22.22
C ARG A 323 -1.80 4.82 21.94
N ARG A 324 -1.68 4.12 20.80
CA ARG A 324 -0.45 3.41 20.40
C ARG A 324 0.76 4.34 20.33
N ARG A 325 0.59 5.54 19.74
CA ARG A 325 1.64 6.56 19.69
C ARG A 325 2.07 7.03 21.09
N ASN A 326 1.10 7.29 21.98
CA ASN A 326 1.36 7.85 23.31
C ASN A 326 1.87 6.80 24.30
N GLU A 327 1.44 5.56 24.18
CA GLU A 327 1.81 4.42 25.03
C GLU A 327 2.93 3.57 24.40
N ALA A 328 3.66 4.14 23.45
CA ALA A 328 4.77 3.47 22.78
C ALA A 328 5.76 2.87 23.80
N PRO A 329 6.05 1.55 23.71
CA PRO A 329 6.96 0.88 24.62
C PRO A 329 8.38 1.46 24.53
N ALA A 330 9.16 1.26 25.60
CA ALA A 330 10.58 1.53 25.57
C ALA A 330 11.27 0.57 24.58
N GLY A 331 12.15 1.12 23.75
CA GLY A 331 12.93 0.41 22.74
C GLY A 331 14.19 -0.25 23.25
#